data_AF-A0A2N1V0M2-F1
#
_entry.id   AF-A0A2N1V0M2-F1
#
_cell.length_a   1.000
_cell.length_b   1.000
_cell.length_c   1.000
_cell.angle_alpha   90.00
_cell.angle_beta   90.00
_cell.angle_gamma   90.00
#
_symmetry.space_group_name_H-M   'P 1'
#
loop_
_entity.id
_entity.type
_entity.pdbx_description
1 polymer ?
#
loop_
_entity_poly.entity_id
_entity_poly.type
_entity_poly.pdbx_seq_one_letter_code
_entity_poly.pdbx_strand_id
1 'polypeptide(L)'
;MSSESPATVPLRFFKALQQKDYIEAWNCLTPHSQQLIVAILAKSWRNSSANDLTQAFEKGQGVAKSYWDVFRGSIQLETWLSQSYRSYGLSGKEVIVKASPSNVTLLVYQQGREWKFGYMETFG
;
A
#
# COMPACT_ATOMS: atom_id res chain seq x y z
N MET A 1 -3.18 -2.77 -24.67
CA MET A 1 -3.42 -2.20 -23.33
C MET A 1 -2.07 -2.07 -22.65
N SER A 2 -1.60 -0.86 -22.40
CA SER A 2 -0.29 -0.62 -21.80
C SER A 2 -0.32 -1.07 -20.33
N SER A 3 0.53 -2.03 -19.97
CA SER A 3 0.74 -2.43 -18.58
C SER A 3 1.20 -1.22 -17.77
N GLU A 4 0.55 -0.93 -16.65
CA GLU A 4 0.97 0.12 -15.73
C GLU A 4 2.45 -0.03 -15.35
N SER A 5 3.18 1.08 -15.27
CA SER A 5 4.57 1.06 -14.84
C SER A 5 4.65 0.81 -13.33
N PRO A 6 5.53 -0.08 -12.84
CA PRO A 6 5.67 -0.32 -11.39
C PRO A 6 6.00 0.96 -10.60
N ALA A 7 6.66 1.93 -11.22
CA ALA A 7 6.97 3.21 -10.59
C ALA A 7 5.74 4.04 -10.21
N THR A 8 4.58 3.83 -10.85
CA THR A 8 3.37 4.61 -10.56
C THR A 8 2.57 4.06 -9.39
N VAL A 9 2.76 2.79 -9.03
CA VAL A 9 1.96 2.12 -7.99
C VAL A 9 2.08 2.79 -6.62
N PRO A 10 3.27 3.18 -6.12
CA PRO A 10 3.35 3.88 -4.84
C PRO A 10 2.61 5.22 -4.87
N LEU A 11 2.77 5.99 -5.95
CA LEU A 11 2.05 7.26 -6.10
C LEU A 11 0.53 7.06 -6.16
N ARG A 12 0.07 6.00 -6.83
CA ARG A 12 -1.37 5.65 -6.88
C ARG A 12 -1.90 5.37 -5.47
N PHE A 13 -1.18 4.58 -4.67
CA PHE A 13 -1.52 4.31 -3.28
C PHE A 13 -1.68 5.60 -2.46
N PHE A 14 -0.68 6.50 -2.51
CA PHE A 14 -0.75 7.76 -1.76
C PHE A 14 -1.86 8.69 -2.26
N LYS A 15 -2.11 8.73 -3.57
CA LYS A 15 -3.24 9.50 -4.14
C LYS A 15 -4.59 8.95 -3.67
N ALA A 16 -4.74 7.62 -3.64
CA ALA A 16 -5.95 6.98 -3.12
C ALA A 16 -6.19 7.36 -1.65
N LEU A 17 -5.14 7.37 -0.82
CA LEU A 17 -5.23 7.86 0.55
C LEU A 17 -5.63 9.34 0.64
N GLN A 18 -5.08 10.21 -0.23
CA GLN A 18 -5.44 11.63 -0.28
C GLN A 18 -6.92 11.84 -0.61
N GLN A 19 -7.42 11.07 -1.58
CA GLN A 19 -8.80 11.11 -2.06
C GLN A 19 -9.78 10.36 -1.14
N LYS A 20 -9.27 9.69 -0.09
CA LYS A 20 -10.01 8.79 0.79
C LYS A 20 -10.65 7.60 0.06
N ASP A 21 -10.08 7.21 -1.07
CA ASP A 21 -10.42 5.97 -1.77
C ASP A 21 -9.67 4.80 -1.12
N TYR A 22 -10.22 4.33 0.00
CA TYR A 22 -9.59 3.30 0.81
C TYR A 22 -9.66 1.90 0.20
N ILE A 23 -10.59 1.68 -0.73
CA ILE A 23 -10.67 0.43 -1.48
C ILE A 23 -9.49 0.40 -2.47
N GLU A 24 -9.26 1.49 -3.21
CA GLU A 24 -8.12 1.58 -4.12
C GLU A 24 -6.78 1.54 -3.37
N ALA A 25 -6.67 2.22 -2.23
CA ALA A 25 -5.48 2.17 -1.40
C ALA A 25 -5.20 0.72 -0.93
N TRP A 26 -6.23 -0.01 -0.49
CA TRP A 26 -6.10 -1.41 -0.11
C TRP A 26 -5.69 -2.30 -1.30
N ASN A 27 -6.33 -2.11 -2.46
CA ASN A 27 -6.06 -2.88 -3.68
C ASN A 27 -4.68 -2.60 -4.28
N CYS A 28 -4.06 -1.47 -3.96
CA CYS A 28 -2.68 -1.19 -4.33
C CYS A 28 -1.68 -2.10 -3.61
N LEU A 29 -2.01 -2.59 -2.41
CA LEU A 29 -1.07 -3.36 -1.59
C LEU A 29 -0.93 -4.81 -2.05
N THR A 30 0.21 -5.42 -1.75
CA THR A 30 0.36 -6.87 -1.86
C THR A 30 -0.51 -7.58 -0.82
N PRO A 31 -0.96 -8.82 -1.07
CA PRO A 31 -1.60 -9.69 -0.08
C PRO A 31 -0.75 -9.85 1.19
N HIS A 32 0.58 -9.85 1.09
CA HIS A 32 1.43 -9.96 2.27
C HIS A 32 1.36 -8.71 3.15
N SER A 33 1.49 -7.51 2.55
CA SER A 33 1.31 -6.24 3.27
C SER A 33 -0.10 -6.13 3.87
N GLN A 34 -1.13 -6.55 3.13
CA GLN A 34 -2.51 -6.63 3.61
C GLN A 34 -2.65 -7.53 4.85
N GLN A 35 -2.10 -8.74 4.79
CA GLN A 35 -2.11 -9.69 5.90
C GLN A 35 -1.40 -9.14 7.14
N LEU A 36 -0.26 -8.45 6.97
CA LEU A 36 0.47 -7.83 8.08
C LEU A 36 -0.36 -6.74 8.77
N ILE A 37 -1.01 -5.86 8.01
CA ILE A 37 -1.92 -4.83 8.56
C ILE A 37 -3.03 -5.50 9.38
N VAL A 38 -3.72 -6.50 8.81
CA VAL A 38 -4.80 -7.22 9.49
C VAL A 38 -4.29 -7.92 10.75
N ALA A 39 -3.13 -8.57 10.69
CA ALA A 39 -2.55 -9.26 11.85
C ALA A 39 -2.19 -8.29 12.99
N ILE A 40 -1.67 -7.10 12.67
CA ILE A 40 -1.38 -6.05 13.67
C ILE A 40 -2.66 -5.54 14.32
N LEU A 41 -3.72 -5.34 13.53
CA LEU A 41 -5.01 -4.86 14.03
C LEU A 41 -5.74 -5.92 14.85
N ALA A 42 -5.72 -7.18 14.43
CA ALA A 42 -6.30 -8.30 15.16
C ALA A 42 -5.66 -8.48 16.56
N LYS A 43 -4.35 -8.21 16.68
CA LYS A 43 -3.67 -8.20 17.99
C LYS A 43 -4.14 -7.05 18.89
N SER A 44 -4.55 -5.94 18.30
CA SER A 44 -4.96 -4.73 19.02
C SER A 44 -6.47 -4.72 19.36
N TRP A 45 -7.29 -5.41 18.57
CA TRP A 45 -8.74 -5.49 18.74
C TRP A 45 -9.21 -6.92 19.00
N ARG A 46 -9.45 -7.23 20.28
CA ARG A 46 -9.84 -8.57 20.75
C ARG A 46 -11.20 -9.07 20.24
N ASN A 47 -12.01 -8.21 19.62
CA ASN A 47 -13.41 -8.51 19.25
C ASN A 47 -13.65 -8.66 17.75
N SER A 48 -12.61 -8.69 16.93
CA SER A 48 -12.74 -8.86 15.47
C SER A 48 -11.80 -9.96 14.99
N SER A 49 -12.32 -10.91 14.22
CA SER A 49 -11.47 -11.92 13.61
C SER A 49 -10.64 -11.28 12.48
N ALA A 50 -9.52 -11.91 12.12
CA ALA A 50 -8.74 -11.49 10.96
C ALA A 50 -9.59 -11.46 9.67
N ASN A 51 -10.52 -12.40 9.53
CA ASN A 51 -11.43 -12.45 8.39
C ASN A 51 -12.40 -11.24 8.35
N ASP A 52 -12.98 -10.87 9.49
CA ASP A 52 -13.87 -9.70 9.56
C ASP A 52 -13.12 -8.41 9.23
N LEU A 53 -11.88 -8.29 9.70
CA LEU A 53 -11.00 -7.16 9.39
C LEU A 53 -10.70 -7.12 7.89
N THR A 54 -10.27 -8.23 7.28
CA THR A 54 -10.03 -8.29 5.83
C THR A 54 -11.26 -7.82 5.04
N GLN A 55 -12.45 -8.33 5.36
CA GLN A 55 -13.68 -7.91 4.69
C GLN A 55 -14.00 -6.42 4.88
N ALA A 56 -13.69 -5.86 6.05
CA ALA A 56 -13.87 -4.44 6.29
C ALA A 56 -12.93 -3.59 5.42
N PHE A 57 -11.68 -4.04 5.22
CA PHE A 57 -10.71 -3.39 4.35
C PHE A 57 -11.09 -3.49 2.87
N GLU A 58 -11.53 -4.66 2.41
CA GLU A 58 -12.04 -4.85 1.03
C GLU A 58 -13.22 -3.93 0.72
N LYS A 59 -14.06 -3.63 1.72
CA LYS A 59 -15.21 -2.70 1.59
C LYS A 59 -14.84 -1.24 1.85
N GLY A 60 -13.65 -0.95 2.38
CA GLY A 60 -13.22 0.40 2.77
C GLY A 60 -14.07 1.06 3.86
N GLN A 61 -14.76 0.28 4.70
CA GLN A 61 -15.78 0.77 5.62
C GLN A 61 -15.51 0.42 7.09
N GLY A 62 -16.26 1.05 7.98
CA GLY A 62 -16.22 0.81 9.42
C GLY A 62 -14.81 0.95 9.98
N VAL A 63 -14.31 -0.16 10.52
CA VAL A 63 -13.02 -0.22 11.19
C VAL A 63 -11.83 0.08 10.27
N ALA A 64 -11.90 -0.35 9.01
CA ALA A 64 -10.87 -0.06 8.01
C ALA A 64 -10.82 1.43 7.67
N LYS A 65 -11.99 2.07 7.55
CA LYS A 65 -12.08 3.52 7.33
C LYS A 65 -11.41 4.29 8.48
N SER A 66 -11.74 3.93 9.72
CA SER A 66 -11.13 4.56 10.91
C SER A 66 -9.62 4.37 10.95
N TYR A 67 -9.13 3.18 10.61
CA TYR A 67 -7.70 2.92 10.48
C TYR A 67 -7.06 3.85 9.44
N TRP A 68 -7.62 3.92 8.23
CA TRP A 68 -7.06 4.75 7.17
C TRP A 68 -7.11 6.24 7.46
N ASP A 69 -8.16 6.72 8.13
CA ASP A 69 -8.25 8.11 8.56
C ASP A 69 -7.15 8.47 9.56
N VAL A 70 -6.86 7.59 10.53
CA VAL A 70 -5.76 7.77 11.47
C VAL A 70 -4.41 7.66 10.78
N PHE A 71 -4.21 6.64 9.95
CA PHE A 71 -2.98 6.43 9.19
C PHE A 71 -2.66 7.63 8.29
N ARG A 72 -3.64 8.14 7.54
CA ARG A 72 -3.52 9.35 6.72
C ARG A 72 -3.07 10.56 7.54
N GLY A 73 -3.55 10.69 8.78
CA GLY A 73 -3.16 11.77 9.69
C GLY A 73 -1.77 11.61 10.30
N SER A 74 -1.25 10.38 10.37
CA SER A 74 0.08 10.10 10.93
C SER A 74 1.19 10.10 9.88
N ILE A 75 0.87 9.81 8.62
CA ILE A 75 1.85 9.89 7.54
C ILE A 75 1.97 11.31 7.00
N GLN A 76 3.19 11.73 6.67
CA GLN A 76 3.45 12.99 5.97
C GLN A 76 3.02 12.86 4.49
N LEU A 77 1.71 12.79 4.23
CA LEU A 77 1.18 12.41 2.92
C LEU A 77 1.62 13.35 1.80
N GLU A 78 1.65 14.66 2.04
CA GLU A 78 2.10 15.65 1.07
C GLU A 78 3.57 15.43 0.66
N THR A 79 4.43 15.03 1.59
CA THR A 79 5.82 14.67 1.30
C THR A 79 5.89 13.50 0.33
N TRP A 80 5.04 12.48 0.48
CA TRP A 80 5.00 11.33 -0.43
C TRP A 80 4.47 11.73 -1.81
N LEU A 81 3.38 12.50 -1.86
CA LEU A 81 2.77 12.95 -3.10
C LEU A 81 3.69 13.85 -3.93
N SER A 82 4.60 14.59 -3.29
CA SER A 82 5.57 15.45 -3.97
C SER A 82 6.81 14.70 -4.50
N GLN A 83 6.96 13.40 -4.22
CA GLN A 83 8.12 12.64 -4.69
C GLN A 83 8.01 12.33 -6.18
N SER A 84 9.18 12.25 -6.82
CA SER A 84 9.32 11.55 -8.10
C SER A 84 9.66 10.08 -7.84
N TYR A 85 8.99 9.18 -8.56
CA TYR A 85 9.19 7.74 -8.44
C TYR A 85 9.81 7.19 -9.72
N ARG A 86 10.88 6.39 -9.57
CA ARG A 86 11.57 5.73 -10.68
C ARG A 86 11.87 4.29 -10.32
N SER A 87 11.65 3.38 -11.26
CA SER A 87 12.04 1.97 -11.10
C SER A 87 13.55 1.81 -11.27
N TYR A 88 14.16 1.00 -10.41
CA TYR A 88 15.57 0.65 -10.40
C TYR A 88 15.71 -0.85 -10.33
N GLY A 89 16.04 -1.48 -11.46
CA GLY A 89 16.22 -2.93 -11.51
C GLY A 89 14.91 -3.72 -11.42
N LEU A 90 14.90 -4.85 -12.12
CA LEU A 90 13.86 -5.85 -12.05
C LEU A 90 14.54 -7.15 -11.63
N SER A 91 14.10 -7.74 -10.52
CA SER A 91 14.53 -9.05 -10.09
C SER A 91 13.33 -10.00 -10.14
N GLY A 92 13.17 -10.68 -11.28
CA GLY A 92 12.01 -11.56 -11.50
C GLY A 92 10.68 -10.80 -11.46
N LYS A 93 9.90 -11.00 -10.38
CA LYS A 93 8.60 -10.34 -10.15
C LYS A 93 8.69 -9.16 -9.18
N GLU A 94 9.88 -8.75 -8.78
CA GLU A 94 10.11 -7.65 -7.84
C GLU A 94 10.81 -6.49 -8.56
N VAL A 95 10.36 -5.26 -8.27
CA VAL A 95 10.96 -4.02 -8.75
C VAL A 95 11.22 -3.12 -7.56
N ILE A 96 12.45 -2.61 -7.48
CA ILE A 96 12.78 -1.55 -6.56
C ILE A 96 12.34 -0.23 -7.16
N VAL A 97 11.60 0.58 -6.42
CA VAL A 97 11.20 1.94 -6.80
C VAL A 97 11.86 2.93 -5.84
N LYS A 98 12.60 3.89 -6.38
CA LYS A 98 13.23 4.94 -5.58
C LYS A 98 12.38 6.22 -5.63
N ALA A 99 12.06 6.75 -4.46
CA ALA A 99 11.45 8.06 -4.30
C ALA A 99 12.54 9.14 -4.19
N SER A 100 12.36 10.26 -4.88
CA SER A 100 13.26 11.41 -4.84
C SER A 100 12.48 12.70 -4.58
N PRO A 101 12.97 13.61 -3.72
CA PRO A 101 14.33 13.67 -3.16
C PRO A 101 14.58 12.86 -1.88
N SER A 102 13.59 12.18 -1.31
CA SER A 102 13.75 11.49 0.00
C SER A 102 14.78 10.35 -0.01
N ASN A 103 15.12 9.84 -1.20
CA ASN A 103 15.98 8.67 -1.41
C ASN A 103 15.44 7.38 -0.76
N VAL A 104 14.16 7.34 -0.38
CA VAL A 104 13.53 6.13 0.14
C VAL A 104 13.37 5.10 -0.97
N THR A 105 13.71 3.86 -0.65
CA THR A 105 13.55 2.70 -1.51
C THR A 105 12.25 1.98 -1.15
N LEU A 106 11.46 1.64 -2.15
CA LEU A 106 10.15 1.00 -2.03
C LEU A 106 10.14 -0.29 -2.86
N LEU A 107 9.36 -1.28 -2.43
CA LEU A 107 9.23 -2.55 -3.13
C LEU A 107 7.88 -2.64 -3.85
N VAL A 108 7.91 -3.05 -5.12
CA VAL A 108 6.73 -3.25 -5.95
C VAL A 108 6.80 -4.64 -6.60
N TYR A 109 5.72 -5.39 -6.51
CA TYR A 109 5.66 -6.80 -6.93
C TYR A 109 4.67 -7.01 -8.06
N GLN A 110 5.04 -7.83 -9.04
CA GLN A 110 4.15 -8.28 -10.10
C GLN A 110 3.30 -9.44 -9.62
N GLN A 111 1.98 -9.24 -9.61
CA GLN A 111 0.99 -10.24 -9.23
C GLN A 111 0.00 -10.45 -10.38
N GLY A 112 0.19 -11.55 -11.09
CA GLY A 112 -0.54 -11.79 -12.34
C GLY A 112 -0.20 -10.73 -13.38
N ARG A 113 -1.17 -9.88 -13.74
CA ARG A 113 -1.03 -8.79 -14.71
C ARG A 113 -0.87 -7.41 -14.07
N GLU A 114 -0.91 -7.32 -12.74
CA GLU A 114 -0.90 -6.06 -12.00
C GLU A 114 0.37 -5.91 -11.17
N TRP A 115 0.77 -4.67 -10.92
CA TRP A 115 1.82 -4.35 -9.97
C TRP A 115 1.19 -3.92 -8.64
N LYS A 116 1.76 -4.38 -7.53
CA LYS A 116 1.28 -4.14 -6.16
C LYS A 116 2.42 -3.62 -5.28
N PHE A 117 2.09 -2.71 -4.38
CA PHE A 117 3.01 -2.04 -3.48
C PHE A 117 3.23 -2.86 -2.20
N GLY A 118 4.47 -3.29 -1.97
CA GLY A 118 4.89 -3.96 -0.74
C GLY A 118 5.20 -2.96 0.37
N TYR A 119 4.17 -2.25 0.87
CA TYR A 119 4.36 -1.17 1.85
C TYR A 119 4.99 -1.64 3.18
N MET A 120 4.61 -2.83 3.65
CA MET A 120 5.13 -3.41 4.90
C MET A 120 6.24 -4.43 4.66
N GLU A 121 6.73 -4.54 3.44
CA GLU A 121 7.78 -5.47 3.06
C GLU A 121 9.14 -4.79 3.16
N THR A 122 10.10 -5.49 3.75
CA THR A 122 11.49 -5.02 3.88
C THR A 122 12.38 -5.73 2.88
N PHE A 123 13.50 -5.10 2.53
CA PHE A 123 14.58 -5.75 1.79
C PHE A 123 15.08 -6.96 2.60
N GLY A 124 14.97 -8.15 2.02
CA GLY A 124 15.56 -9.38 2.57
C GLY A 124 17.03 -9.51 2.22
#